data_AF-A0A7C5MRC9-F1
#
_entry.id   AF-A0A7C5MRC9-F1
#
_cell.length_a   1.000
_cell.length_b   1.000
_cell.length_c   1.000
_cell.angle_alpha   90.00
_cell.angle_beta   90.00
_cell.angle_gamma   90.00
#
_symmetry.space_group_name_H-M   'P 1'
#
loop_
_entity.id
_entity.type
_entity.pdbx_description
1 polymer ?
#
loop_
_entity_poly.entity_id
_entity_poly.type
_entity_poly.pdbx_seq_one_letter_code
_entity_poly.pdbx_strand_id
1 'polypeptide(L)'
;MSAIKSAAELVAEARAEIETLTVESAHALFGQRDVLFVDIRDVRELEREGIIPGALHAPRGLLEFWVDPESIYHRKEFSSGKKLVLFCAAGWRSALAAKALQDMGLNNVCDMEGGFDAWKKSGGATGGQGKKPGPDSRASDIVQTLSQLGHKSRLAEQIAFVLEIDKLKQVFRQTPLIDYSRKENDAEHSWQLAMMALVLSEYAPPEIEHMRVLKMVLIHDIVEIDAG
;
A
#
# COMPACT_ATOMS: atom_id res chain seq x y z
N MET A 1 17.56 0.47 -39.43
CA MET A 1 17.52 1.39 -38.27
C MET A 1 16.27 1.06 -37.48
N SER A 2 16.39 0.77 -36.18
CA SER A 2 15.22 0.53 -35.34
C SER A 2 14.43 1.82 -35.20
N ALA A 3 13.14 1.81 -35.57
CA ALA A 3 12.25 2.98 -35.52
C ALA A 3 11.75 3.30 -34.09
N ILE A 4 12.33 2.66 -33.07
CA ILE A 4 11.93 2.80 -31.67
C ILE A 4 12.92 3.75 -30.99
N LYS A 5 12.42 4.88 -30.49
CA LYS A 5 13.20 5.76 -29.61
C LYS A 5 13.60 5.01 -28.34
N SER A 6 14.84 5.18 -27.92
CA SER A 6 15.33 4.64 -26.66
C SER A 6 14.70 5.34 -25.46
N ALA A 7 14.66 4.65 -24.32
CA ALA A 7 14.19 5.25 -23.08
C ALA A 7 15.02 6.48 -22.67
N ALA A 8 16.33 6.48 -22.97
CA ALA A 8 17.22 7.59 -22.68
C ALA A 8 16.86 8.83 -23.52
N GLU A 9 16.57 8.66 -24.82
CA GLU A 9 16.10 9.74 -25.69
C GLU A 9 14.77 10.33 -25.19
N LEU A 10 13.80 9.48 -24.82
CA LEU A 10 12.52 9.95 -24.28
C LEU A 10 12.69 10.74 -22.97
N VAL A 11 13.58 10.30 -22.08
CA VAL A 11 13.87 11.01 -20.82
C VAL A 11 14.56 12.34 -21.12
N ALA A 12 15.49 12.39 -22.07
CA ALA A 12 16.17 13.62 -22.46
C ALA A 12 15.20 14.64 -23.07
N GLU A 13 14.30 14.19 -23.95
CA GLU A 13 13.22 15.02 -24.52
C GLU A 13 12.31 15.57 -23.42
N ALA A 14 11.84 14.71 -22.50
CA ALA A 14 11.02 15.14 -21.38
C ALA A 14 11.73 16.20 -20.52
N ARG A 15 12.99 15.97 -20.16
CA ARG A 15 13.81 16.91 -19.35
C ARG A 15 14.07 18.25 -20.02
N ALA A 16 13.99 18.33 -21.34
CA ALA A 16 14.11 19.59 -22.06
C ALA A 16 12.87 20.48 -21.93
N GLU A 17 11.70 19.91 -21.59
CA GLU A 17 10.41 20.61 -21.52
C GLU A 17 9.89 20.80 -20.09
N ILE A 18 10.30 19.94 -19.16
CA ILE A 18 9.90 20.02 -17.74
C ILE A 18 10.95 20.76 -16.89
N GLU A 19 10.51 21.27 -15.74
CA GLU A 19 11.43 21.69 -14.68
C GLU A 19 12.06 20.45 -14.01
N THR A 20 13.39 20.42 -13.92
CA THR A 20 14.15 19.40 -13.19
C THR A 20 14.90 20.07 -12.04
N LEU A 21 14.61 19.66 -10.81
CA LEU A 21 15.24 20.16 -9.60
C LEU A 21 16.47 19.34 -9.23
N THR A 22 17.54 20.01 -8.82
CA THR A 22 18.65 19.35 -8.14
C THR A 22 18.22 18.89 -6.76
N VAL A 23 18.93 17.92 -6.18
CA VAL A 23 18.61 17.40 -4.84
C VAL A 23 18.74 18.49 -3.78
N GLU A 24 19.69 19.41 -3.92
CA GLU A 24 19.89 20.54 -3.01
C GLU A 24 18.69 21.50 -3.04
N SER A 25 18.16 21.76 -4.23
CA SER A 25 16.95 22.57 -4.42
C SER A 25 15.72 21.85 -3.87
N ALA A 26 15.65 20.53 -4.06
CA ALA A 26 14.60 19.70 -3.48
C ALA A 26 14.62 19.75 -1.94
N HIS A 27 15.79 19.71 -1.30
CA HIS A 27 15.91 19.89 0.16
C HIS A 27 15.37 21.24 0.63
N ALA A 28 15.66 22.32 -0.10
CA ALA A 28 15.16 23.64 0.26
C ALA A 28 13.63 23.75 0.17
N LEU A 29 13.01 23.01 -0.76
CA LEU A 29 11.55 22.96 -0.96
C LEU A 29 10.85 21.95 -0.04
N PHE A 30 11.57 20.96 0.47
CA PHE A 30 11.00 19.90 1.28
C PHE A 30 10.43 20.45 2.60
N GLY A 31 9.18 20.08 2.91
CA GLY A 31 8.47 20.54 4.10
C GLY A 31 7.77 21.90 3.95
N GLN A 32 7.94 22.61 2.83
CA GLN A 32 7.17 23.83 2.56
C GLN A 32 5.68 23.50 2.37
N ARG A 33 4.79 24.39 2.83
CA ARG A 33 3.33 24.15 2.82
C ARG A 33 2.76 24.02 1.40
N ASP A 34 3.35 24.75 0.46
CA ASP A 34 2.90 24.85 -0.93
C ASP A 34 3.58 23.84 -1.86
N VAL A 35 4.30 22.87 -1.30
CA VAL A 35 5.01 21.82 -2.04
C VAL A 35 4.52 20.45 -1.60
N LEU A 36 4.34 19.54 -2.55
CA LEU A 36 4.01 18.14 -2.30
C LEU A 36 5.03 17.25 -3.00
N PHE A 37 5.74 16.44 -2.22
CA PHE A 37 6.63 15.41 -2.73
C PHE A 37 5.81 14.17 -3.07
N VAL A 38 6.02 13.60 -4.26
CA VAL A 38 5.26 12.46 -4.76
C VAL A 38 6.21 11.34 -5.18
N ASP A 39 6.15 10.24 -4.46
CA ASP A 39 6.92 9.02 -4.74
C ASP A 39 6.15 8.16 -5.74
N ILE A 40 6.70 7.98 -6.94
CA ILE A 40 6.06 7.20 -8.00
C ILE A 40 6.62 5.78 -8.18
N ARG A 41 7.47 5.33 -7.23
CA ARG A 41 8.09 4.00 -7.25
C ARG A 41 7.07 2.90 -6.99
N ASP A 42 7.47 1.66 -7.29
CA ASP A 42 6.70 0.46 -6.94
C ASP A 42 6.72 0.22 -5.42
N VAL A 43 5.62 -0.31 -4.86
CA VAL A 43 5.49 -0.57 -3.42
C VAL A 43 6.65 -1.43 -2.87
N ARG A 44 7.15 -2.38 -3.66
CA ARG A 44 8.29 -3.24 -3.28
C ARG A 44 9.60 -2.47 -3.15
N GLU A 45 9.77 -1.37 -3.89
CA GLU A 45 10.92 -0.47 -3.75
C GLU A 45 10.83 0.31 -2.43
N LEU A 46 9.63 0.79 -2.06
CA LEU A 46 9.39 1.49 -0.79
C LEU A 46 9.63 0.58 0.42
N GLU A 47 9.18 -0.68 0.35
CA GLU A 47 9.36 -1.67 1.41
C GLU A 47 10.85 -2.00 1.62
N ARG A 48 11.64 -2.09 0.55
CA ARG A 48 13.06 -2.44 0.61
C ARG A 48 13.96 -1.26 0.98
N GLU A 49 13.69 -0.09 0.42
CA GLU A 49 14.61 1.05 0.47
C GLU A 49 14.13 2.20 1.38
N GLY A 50 12.91 2.11 1.89
CA GLY A 50 12.28 3.15 2.68
C GLY A 50 11.68 4.27 1.81
N ILE A 51 11.14 5.27 2.50
CA ILE A 51 10.48 6.43 1.89
C ILE A 51 11.09 7.74 2.37
N ILE A 52 10.77 8.83 1.67
CA ILE A 52 10.92 10.19 2.18
C ILE A 52 9.71 10.47 3.09
N PRO A 53 9.88 10.71 4.40
CA PRO A 53 8.75 10.96 5.30
C PRO A 53 7.91 12.16 4.84
N GLY A 54 6.59 12.02 4.81
CA GLY A 54 5.68 13.09 4.36
C GLY A 54 5.51 13.19 2.84
N ALA A 55 6.24 12.40 2.03
CA ALA A 55 5.92 12.24 0.62
C ALA A 55 4.64 11.40 0.44
N LEU A 56 3.83 11.76 -0.55
CA LEU A 56 2.66 10.98 -0.98
C LEU A 56 3.12 9.88 -1.94
N HIS A 57 2.74 8.64 -1.70
CA HIS A 57 2.98 7.56 -2.65
C HIS A 57 1.88 7.49 -3.70
N ALA A 58 2.24 7.59 -4.98
CA ALA A 58 1.35 7.48 -6.12
C ALA A 58 2.05 6.71 -7.27
N PRO A 59 1.85 5.39 -7.37
CA PRO A 59 2.53 4.57 -8.38
C PRO A 59 2.38 5.13 -9.79
N ARG A 60 3.46 5.12 -10.58
CA ARG A 60 3.47 5.73 -11.92
C ARG A 60 2.25 5.37 -12.79
N GLY A 61 1.88 4.10 -12.84
CA GLY A 61 0.79 3.63 -13.73
C GLY A 61 -0.61 4.10 -13.34
N LEU A 62 -0.78 4.76 -12.20
CA LEU A 62 -2.06 5.29 -11.73
C LEU A 62 -2.07 6.83 -11.65
N LEU A 63 -0.94 7.48 -11.92
CA LEU A 63 -0.75 8.88 -11.60
C LEU A 63 -1.72 9.79 -12.36
N GLU A 64 -1.87 9.57 -13.67
CA GLU A 64 -2.75 10.34 -14.55
C GLU A 64 -4.21 10.27 -14.05
N PHE A 65 -4.67 9.07 -13.63
CA PHE A 65 -6.03 8.87 -13.10
C PHE A 65 -6.25 9.45 -11.72
N TRP A 66 -5.20 9.64 -10.91
CA TRP A 66 -5.32 10.24 -9.59
C TRP A 66 -5.31 11.77 -9.65
N VAL A 67 -4.62 12.34 -10.64
CA VAL A 67 -4.53 13.78 -10.86
C VAL A 67 -5.79 14.32 -11.53
N ASP A 68 -6.35 13.61 -12.51
CA ASP A 68 -7.55 14.03 -13.26
C ASP A 68 -8.76 14.24 -12.32
N PRO A 69 -9.31 15.46 -12.19
CA PRO A 69 -10.48 15.75 -11.35
C PRO A 69 -11.76 15.02 -11.76
N GLU A 70 -11.89 14.64 -13.04
CA GLU A 70 -13.07 13.96 -13.58
C GLU A 70 -12.98 12.42 -13.43
N SER A 71 -11.81 11.92 -13.03
CA SER A 71 -11.58 10.49 -12.80
C SER A 71 -12.24 10.01 -11.51
N ILE A 72 -12.84 8.82 -11.55
CA ILE A 72 -13.37 8.15 -10.35
C ILE A 72 -12.28 7.81 -9.30
N TYR A 73 -11.01 7.81 -9.71
CA TYR A 73 -9.86 7.56 -8.86
C TYR A 73 -9.18 8.84 -8.37
N HIS A 74 -9.79 10.00 -8.66
CA HIS A 74 -9.25 11.30 -8.32
C HIS A 74 -8.92 11.40 -6.83
N ARG A 75 -7.77 12.01 -6.55
CA ARG A 75 -7.27 12.26 -5.20
C ARG A 75 -7.13 13.76 -4.94
N LYS A 76 -7.81 14.23 -3.90
CA LYS A 76 -7.92 15.64 -3.54
C LYS A 76 -6.57 16.30 -3.25
N GLU A 77 -5.57 15.52 -2.86
CA GLU A 77 -4.20 15.97 -2.64
C GLU A 77 -3.60 16.65 -3.88
N PHE A 78 -3.94 16.18 -5.09
CA PHE A 78 -3.45 16.72 -6.35
C PHE A 78 -4.20 17.98 -6.82
N SER A 79 -5.39 18.26 -6.28
CA SER A 79 -6.14 19.50 -6.55
C SER A 79 -5.80 20.65 -5.60
N SER A 80 -4.82 20.46 -4.72
CA SER A 80 -4.43 21.46 -3.72
C SER A 80 -3.74 22.70 -4.30
N GLY A 81 -3.36 22.69 -5.58
CA GLY A 81 -2.58 23.75 -6.24
C GLY A 81 -1.10 23.79 -5.86
N LYS A 82 -0.66 22.89 -4.97
CA LYS A 82 0.74 22.77 -4.54
C LYS A 82 1.65 22.39 -5.70
N LYS A 83 2.89 22.87 -5.66
CA LYS A 83 3.94 22.41 -6.57
C LYS A 83 4.24 20.94 -6.29
N LEU A 84 4.12 20.10 -7.31
CA LEU A 84 4.39 18.67 -7.23
C LEU A 84 5.86 18.39 -7.58
N VAL A 85 6.59 17.80 -6.64
CA VAL A 85 7.96 17.31 -6.85
C VAL A 85 7.90 15.79 -6.98
N LEU A 86 7.96 15.31 -8.22
CA LEU A 86 7.91 13.87 -8.50
C LEU A 86 9.31 13.26 -8.38
N PHE A 87 9.38 12.06 -7.82
CA PHE A 87 10.62 11.30 -7.81
C PHE A 87 10.38 9.80 -7.93
N CYS A 88 11.29 9.11 -8.61
CA CYS A 88 11.40 7.66 -8.61
C CYS A 88 12.72 7.22 -7.98
N ALA A 89 13.23 6.02 -8.28
CA ALA A 89 14.53 5.58 -7.77
C ALA A 89 15.69 6.48 -8.26
N ALA A 90 15.76 6.74 -9.58
CA ALA A 90 16.92 7.38 -10.23
C ALA A 90 16.57 8.60 -11.12
N GLY A 91 15.33 9.08 -11.10
CA GLY A 91 14.89 10.28 -11.84
C GLY A 91 14.38 10.06 -13.28
N TRP A 92 14.41 8.82 -13.81
CA TRP A 92 14.01 8.57 -15.21
C TRP A 92 12.48 8.50 -15.37
N ARG A 93 11.84 7.68 -14.52
CA ARG A 93 10.37 7.51 -14.52
C ARG A 93 9.65 8.80 -14.13
N SER A 94 10.23 9.59 -13.23
CA SER A 94 9.66 10.84 -12.73
C SER A 94 9.74 11.95 -13.77
N ALA A 95 10.82 12.05 -14.55
CA ALA A 95 10.88 12.95 -15.69
C ALA A 95 9.75 12.69 -16.70
N LEU A 96 9.57 11.43 -17.12
CA LEU A 96 8.47 11.05 -18.01
C LEU A 96 7.08 11.29 -17.37
N ALA A 97 6.99 11.34 -16.04
CA ALA A 97 5.73 11.50 -15.32
C ALA A 97 5.34 12.96 -15.25
N ALA A 98 6.30 13.81 -14.91
CA ALA A 98 6.16 15.24 -14.92
C ALA A 98 5.76 15.71 -16.32
N LYS A 99 6.37 15.16 -17.38
CA LYS A 99 6.01 15.49 -18.76
C LYS A 99 4.57 15.11 -19.10
N ALA A 100 4.15 13.90 -18.76
CA ALA A 100 2.78 13.45 -19.00
C ALA A 100 1.76 14.33 -18.26
N LEU A 101 2.04 14.71 -17.01
CA LEU A 101 1.17 15.61 -16.25
C LEU A 101 1.16 17.04 -16.82
N GLN A 102 2.30 17.54 -17.28
CA GLN A 102 2.38 18.83 -17.98
C GLN A 102 1.55 18.81 -19.27
N ASP A 103 1.57 17.71 -20.02
CA ASP A 103 0.76 17.53 -21.23
C ASP A 103 -0.74 17.45 -20.93
N MET A 104 -1.13 17.02 -19.73
CA MET A 104 -2.50 17.10 -19.21
C MET A 104 -2.89 18.52 -18.77
N GLY A 105 -1.96 19.48 -18.76
CA GLY A 105 -2.18 20.87 -18.37
C GLY A 105 -1.73 21.23 -16.96
N LEU A 106 -1.09 20.30 -16.23
CA LEU A 106 -0.59 20.55 -14.88
C LEU A 106 0.81 21.18 -14.92
N ASN A 107 0.87 22.51 -14.84
CA ASN A 107 2.13 23.26 -15.02
C ASN A 107 2.99 23.34 -13.75
N ASN A 108 2.44 23.08 -12.57
CA ASN A 108 3.13 23.14 -11.29
C ASN A 108 3.74 21.78 -10.90
N VAL A 109 4.40 21.11 -11.85
CA VAL A 109 5.03 19.78 -11.66
C VAL A 109 6.50 19.81 -12.08
N CYS A 110 7.34 19.10 -11.35
CA CYS A 110 8.78 18.99 -11.63
C CYS A 110 9.35 17.60 -11.28
N ASP A 111 10.47 17.25 -11.90
CA ASP A 111 11.28 16.05 -11.60
C ASP A 111 12.34 16.38 -10.53
N MET A 112 12.64 15.43 -9.65
CA MET A 112 13.85 15.48 -8.80
C MET A 112 14.97 14.68 -9.44
N GLU A 113 16.04 15.37 -9.83
CA GLU A 113 17.21 14.77 -10.46
C GLU A 113 17.84 13.70 -9.56
N GLY A 114 18.18 12.55 -10.16
CA GLY A 114 18.79 11.43 -9.45
C GLY A 114 17.83 10.70 -8.47
N GLY A 115 16.60 11.18 -8.31
CA GLY A 115 15.54 10.52 -7.56
C GLY A 115 15.89 10.23 -6.10
N PHE A 116 15.28 9.17 -5.58
CA PHE A 116 15.45 8.71 -4.20
C PHE A 116 16.91 8.31 -3.87
N ASP A 117 17.66 7.81 -4.85
CA ASP A 117 19.06 7.46 -4.65
C ASP A 117 19.94 8.68 -4.38
N ALA A 118 19.72 9.77 -5.11
CA ALA A 118 20.44 11.01 -4.89
C ALA A 118 19.98 11.69 -3.58
N TRP A 119 18.69 11.61 -3.23
CA TRP A 119 18.18 12.03 -1.92
C TRP A 119 18.88 11.30 -0.76
N LYS A 120 18.96 9.97 -0.80
CA LYS A 120 19.69 9.16 0.19
C LYS A 120 21.15 9.60 0.31
N LYS A 121 21.85 9.74 -0.83
CA LYS A 121 23.28 10.12 -0.86
C LYS A 121 23.54 11.50 -0.29
N SER A 122 22.60 12.42 -0.43
CA SER A 122 22.68 13.77 0.14
C SER A 122 22.39 13.82 1.65
N GLY A 123 22.11 12.69 2.30
CA GLY A 123 21.77 12.64 3.72
C GLY A 123 20.32 13.04 4.03
N GLY A 124 19.45 13.02 3.02
CA GLY A 124 18.04 13.33 3.19
C GLY A 124 17.33 12.36 4.13
N ALA A 125 16.31 12.87 4.83
CA ALA A 125 15.54 12.06 5.75
C ALA A 125 14.90 10.87 5.01
N THR A 126 15.21 9.67 5.49
CA THR A 126 14.58 8.42 5.05
C THR A 126 14.05 7.69 6.28
N GLY A 127 12.83 7.15 6.18
CA GLY A 127 12.24 6.44 7.31
C GLY A 127 10.80 6.04 7.09
N GLY A 128 10.40 4.93 7.71
CA GLY A 128 9.05 4.38 7.63
C GLY A 128 8.85 3.42 6.45
N GLN A 129 8.05 2.38 6.67
CA GLN A 129 7.42 1.67 5.56
C GLN A 129 6.47 2.66 4.88
N GLY A 130 6.46 2.67 3.54
CA GLY A 130 5.52 3.47 2.75
C GLY A 130 4.15 3.45 3.40
N LYS A 131 3.63 4.62 3.81
CA LYS A 131 2.23 4.71 4.19
C LYS A 131 1.48 4.33 2.93
N LYS A 132 1.08 3.05 2.82
CA LYS A 132 0.07 2.63 1.85
C LYS A 132 -1.04 3.66 1.99
N PRO A 133 -1.63 4.18 0.90
CA PRO A 133 -2.94 4.79 1.04
C PRO A 133 -3.79 3.78 1.80
N GLY A 134 -4.10 4.10 3.05
CA GLY A 134 -4.64 3.11 3.96
C GLY A 134 -5.99 2.64 3.42
N PRO A 135 -6.37 1.38 3.65
CA PRO A 135 -7.75 0.91 3.51
C PRO A 135 -8.73 1.60 4.47
N ASP A 136 -8.29 2.65 5.19
CA ASP A 136 -9.06 3.42 6.17
C ASP A 136 -10.34 4.02 5.61
N SER A 137 -10.51 4.18 4.29
CA SER A 137 -11.84 4.51 3.76
C SER A 137 -12.81 3.35 3.93
N ARG A 138 -12.52 2.15 3.43
CA ARG A 138 -13.48 1.04 3.41
C ARG A 138 -13.84 0.49 4.79
N ALA A 139 -12.87 0.34 5.69
CA ALA A 139 -13.14 -0.18 7.03
C ALA A 139 -13.93 0.84 7.87
N SER A 140 -13.60 2.13 7.77
CA SER A 140 -14.37 3.18 8.45
C SER A 140 -15.77 3.35 7.83
N ASP A 141 -15.90 3.23 6.50
CA ASP A 141 -17.18 3.23 5.80
C ASP A 141 -18.07 2.08 6.25
N ILE A 142 -17.51 0.87 6.43
CA ILE A 142 -18.25 -0.29 6.97
C ILE A 142 -18.68 -0.01 8.41
N VAL A 143 -17.77 0.42 9.29
CA VAL A 143 -18.11 0.71 10.70
C VAL A 143 -19.17 1.82 10.81
N GLN A 144 -19.09 2.85 9.97
CA GLN A 144 -20.06 3.94 9.89
C GLN A 144 -21.42 3.46 9.38
N THR A 145 -21.43 2.59 8.35
CA THR A 145 -22.64 1.95 7.83
C THR A 145 -23.28 1.01 8.86
N LEU A 146 -22.48 0.23 9.59
CA LEU A 146 -22.95 -0.63 10.68
C LEU A 146 -23.52 0.18 11.86
N SER A 147 -22.92 1.34 12.14
CA SER A 147 -23.43 2.27 13.17
C SER A 147 -24.80 2.86 12.78
N GLN A 148 -25.04 3.07 11.48
CA GLN A 148 -26.35 3.49 10.95
C GLN A 148 -27.41 2.39 10.98
N LEU A 149 -27.00 1.12 10.96
CA LEU A 149 -27.89 -0.05 11.08
C LEU A 149 -28.40 -0.30 12.52
N GLY A 150 -28.06 0.58 13.46
CA GLY A 150 -28.51 0.53 14.85
C GLY A 150 -27.73 -0.50 15.70
N HIS A 151 -27.32 -0.07 16.89
CA HIS A 151 -26.42 -0.78 17.84
C HIS A 151 -26.93 -2.14 18.41
N LYS A 152 -27.91 -2.80 17.80
CA LYS A 152 -28.44 -4.12 18.23
C LYS A 152 -28.90 -5.03 17.08
N SER A 153 -28.51 -4.78 15.83
CA SER A 153 -28.85 -5.72 14.76
C SER A 153 -27.91 -6.92 14.82
N ARG A 154 -28.47 -8.15 14.87
CA ARG A 154 -27.70 -9.42 14.81
C ARG A 154 -26.66 -9.42 13.69
N LEU A 155 -27.00 -8.80 12.55
CA LEU A 155 -26.11 -8.67 11.41
C LEU A 155 -24.88 -7.82 11.71
N ALA A 156 -25.03 -6.71 12.44
CA ALA A 156 -23.90 -5.88 12.82
C ALA A 156 -22.92 -6.61 13.75
N GLU A 157 -23.43 -7.39 14.70
CA GLU A 157 -22.59 -8.25 15.57
C GLU A 157 -21.85 -9.32 14.75
N GLN A 158 -22.52 -9.95 13.79
CA GLN A 158 -21.90 -10.94 12.90
C GLN A 158 -20.82 -10.33 12.02
N ILE A 159 -21.05 -9.14 11.46
CA ILE A 159 -20.04 -8.45 10.64
C ILE A 159 -18.88 -8.00 11.52
N ALA A 160 -19.14 -7.46 12.72
CA ALA A 160 -18.10 -7.10 13.66
C ALA A 160 -17.22 -8.31 14.02
N PHE A 161 -17.82 -9.47 14.26
CA PHE A 161 -17.09 -10.71 14.47
C PHE A 161 -16.22 -11.09 13.25
N VAL A 162 -16.75 -11.02 12.03
CA VAL A 162 -15.98 -11.32 10.80
C VAL A 162 -14.80 -10.36 10.62
N LEU A 163 -14.97 -9.08 10.96
CA LEU A 163 -13.88 -8.10 10.94
C LEU A 163 -12.84 -8.38 12.03
N GLU A 164 -13.28 -8.81 13.21
CA GLU A 164 -12.38 -9.13 14.32
C GLU A 164 -11.47 -10.32 13.97
N ILE A 165 -12.04 -11.43 13.49
CA ILE A 165 -11.26 -12.63 13.15
C ILE A 165 -10.29 -12.43 11.97
N ASP A 166 -10.47 -11.40 11.14
CA ASP A 166 -9.50 -11.06 10.07
C ASP A 166 -8.13 -10.71 10.66
N LYS A 167 -8.09 -10.17 11.89
CA LYS A 167 -6.85 -9.83 12.59
C LYS A 167 -5.95 -11.04 12.85
N LEU A 168 -6.48 -12.26 12.91
CA LEU A 168 -5.68 -13.49 13.06
C LEU A 168 -4.65 -13.68 11.94
N LYS A 169 -4.89 -13.11 10.75
CA LYS A 169 -3.92 -13.16 9.63
C LYS A 169 -2.62 -12.40 9.94
N GLN A 170 -2.60 -11.60 10.99
CA GLN A 170 -1.46 -10.78 11.41
C GLN A 170 -0.80 -11.31 12.69
N VAL A 171 -1.37 -12.34 13.33
CA VAL A 171 -0.79 -12.99 14.50
C VAL A 171 0.09 -14.13 14.02
N PHE A 172 1.41 -14.06 14.28
CA PHE A 172 2.39 -14.99 13.75
C PHE A 172 2.92 -15.93 14.85
N ARG A 173 2.94 -17.23 14.54
CA ARG A 173 3.41 -18.29 15.43
C ARG A 173 4.92 -18.44 15.35
N GLN A 174 5.53 -19.07 16.36
CA GLN A 174 6.94 -19.47 16.27
C GLN A 174 7.17 -20.64 15.31
N THR A 175 6.12 -21.42 15.03
CA THR A 175 6.15 -22.55 14.11
C THR A 175 6.32 -22.05 12.66
N PRO A 176 7.35 -22.52 11.93
CA PRO A 176 7.47 -22.23 10.51
C PRO A 176 6.54 -23.12 9.66
N LEU A 177 6.30 -22.70 8.42
CA LEU A 177 5.70 -23.58 7.42
C LEU A 177 6.58 -24.82 7.19
N ILE A 178 6.00 -25.88 6.62
CA ILE A 178 6.68 -27.17 6.40
C ILE A 178 7.93 -27.04 5.51
N ASP A 179 7.95 -26.05 4.62
CA ASP A 179 9.07 -25.73 3.72
C ASP A 179 10.05 -24.73 4.34
N TYR A 180 9.83 -24.31 5.59
CA TYR A 180 10.62 -23.33 6.34
C TYR A 180 10.72 -21.95 5.69
N SER A 181 9.84 -21.62 4.74
CA SER A 181 9.90 -20.34 4.01
C SER A 181 9.56 -19.12 4.87
N ARG A 182 8.64 -19.28 5.83
CA ARG A 182 8.23 -18.24 6.78
C ARG A 182 7.56 -18.84 8.03
N LYS A 183 7.27 -17.99 9.00
CA LYS A 183 6.37 -18.30 10.12
C LYS A 183 4.92 -18.43 9.66
N GLU A 184 4.22 -19.40 10.23
CA GLU A 184 2.77 -19.57 10.09
C GLU A 184 2.03 -18.41 10.80
N ASN A 185 0.84 -18.03 10.32
CA ASN A 185 -0.08 -17.17 11.08
C ASN A 185 -1.27 -17.97 11.65
N ASP A 186 -1.93 -17.45 12.68
CA ASP A 186 -2.98 -18.18 13.40
C ASP A 186 -4.22 -18.48 12.56
N ALA A 187 -4.53 -17.64 11.57
CA ALA A 187 -5.62 -17.90 10.64
C ALA A 187 -5.33 -19.13 9.75
N GLU A 188 -4.11 -19.23 9.22
CA GLU A 188 -3.64 -20.38 8.46
C GLU A 188 -3.58 -21.65 9.32
N HIS A 189 -3.10 -21.51 10.56
CA HIS A 189 -3.04 -22.59 11.54
C HIS A 189 -4.43 -23.19 11.80
N SER A 190 -5.39 -22.33 12.16
CA SER A 190 -6.77 -22.73 12.44
C SER A 190 -7.43 -23.39 11.22
N TRP A 191 -7.17 -22.87 10.02
CA TRP A 191 -7.66 -23.47 8.78
C TRP A 191 -7.05 -24.86 8.53
N GLN A 192 -5.73 -25.00 8.68
CA GLN A 192 -5.05 -26.28 8.46
C GLN A 192 -5.50 -27.33 9.48
N LEU A 193 -5.67 -26.93 10.75
CA LEU A 193 -6.22 -27.80 11.79
C LEU A 193 -7.66 -28.23 11.48
N ALA A 194 -8.50 -27.33 10.94
CA ALA A 194 -9.86 -27.66 10.54
C ALA A 194 -9.88 -28.64 9.35
N MET A 195 -9.00 -28.45 8.37
CA MET A 195 -8.83 -29.39 7.26
C MET A 195 -8.36 -30.76 7.76
N MET A 196 -7.43 -30.79 8.71
CA MET A 196 -6.98 -32.04 9.32
C MET A 196 -8.11 -32.76 10.05
N ALA A 197 -8.92 -32.03 10.83
CA ALA A 197 -10.08 -32.58 11.52
C ALA A 197 -11.12 -33.16 10.55
N LEU A 198 -11.32 -32.52 9.39
CA LEU A 198 -12.21 -33.01 8.35
C LEU A 198 -11.67 -34.28 7.67
N VAL A 199 -10.40 -34.27 7.25
CA VAL A 199 -9.78 -35.41 6.55
C VAL A 199 -9.66 -36.63 7.45
N LEU A 200 -9.36 -36.44 8.73
CA LEU A 200 -9.20 -37.54 9.69
C LEU A 200 -10.52 -37.95 10.38
N SER A 201 -11.65 -37.38 9.96
CA SER A 201 -12.95 -37.60 10.61
C SER A 201 -13.40 -39.06 10.63
N GLU A 202 -13.03 -39.85 9.61
CA GLU A 202 -13.35 -41.28 9.51
C GLU A 202 -12.70 -42.14 10.61
N TYR A 203 -11.63 -41.64 11.23
CA TYR A 203 -10.92 -42.32 12.31
C TYR A 203 -11.45 -41.93 13.70
N ALA A 204 -12.39 -40.99 13.78
CA ALA A 204 -12.95 -40.57 15.05
C ALA A 204 -13.99 -41.58 15.57
N PRO A 205 -14.13 -41.73 16.91
CA PRO A 205 -15.21 -42.51 17.49
C PRO A 205 -16.59 -42.03 17.02
N PRO A 206 -17.58 -42.93 16.87
CA PRO A 206 -18.90 -42.59 16.33
C PRO A 206 -19.70 -41.60 17.20
N GLU A 207 -19.30 -41.38 18.45
CA GLU A 207 -19.91 -40.41 19.36
C GLU A 207 -19.47 -38.96 19.10
N ILE A 208 -18.45 -38.75 18.27
CA ILE A 208 -17.90 -37.41 17.98
C ILE A 208 -18.72 -36.71 16.91
N GLU A 209 -19.26 -35.54 17.27
CA GLU A 209 -19.99 -34.68 16.34
C GLU A 209 -19.01 -33.79 15.55
N HIS A 210 -18.75 -34.14 14.29
CA HIS A 210 -17.72 -33.49 13.48
C HIS A 210 -17.97 -31.99 13.26
N MET A 211 -19.22 -31.53 13.12
CA MET A 211 -19.50 -30.10 12.94
C MET A 211 -19.17 -29.28 14.17
N ARG A 212 -19.36 -29.85 15.36
CA ARG A 212 -18.93 -29.24 16.62
C ARG A 212 -17.42 -29.13 16.69
N VAL A 213 -16.68 -30.17 16.30
CA VAL A 213 -15.21 -30.14 16.26
C VAL A 213 -14.72 -29.05 15.31
N LEU A 214 -15.27 -28.99 14.09
CA LEU A 214 -14.90 -27.97 13.10
C LEU A 214 -15.16 -26.55 13.63
N LYS A 215 -16.33 -26.31 14.26
CA LYS A 215 -16.66 -25.01 14.85
C LYS A 215 -15.67 -24.63 15.96
N MET A 216 -15.30 -25.58 16.83
CA MET A 216 -14.34 -25.33 17.91
C MET A 216 -12.97 -24.98 17.35
N VAL A 217 -12.48 -25.74 16.37
CA VAL A 217 -11.18 -25.50 15.73
C VAL A 217 -11.14 -24.14 15.03
N LEU A 218 -12.21 -23.74 14.35
CA LEU A 218 -12.23 -22.45 13.64
C LEU A 218 -12.19 -21.23 14.57
N ILE A 219 -12.48 -21.38 15.86
CA ILE A 219 -12.53 -20.27 16.82
C ILE A 219 -11.53 -20.39 17.97
N HIS A 220 -10.77 -21.49 18.06
CA HIS A 220 -9.97 -21.81 19.24
C HIS A 220 -8.89 -20.76 19.55
N ASP A 221 -8.26 -20.22 18.51
CA ASP A 221 -7.16 -19.26 18.61
C ASP A 221 -7.61 -17.80 18.51
N ILE A 222 -8.92 -17.49 18.55
CA ILE A 222 -9.39 -16.09 18.49
C ILE A 222 -8.81 -15.24 19.62
N VAL A 223 -8.52 -15.85 20.78
CA VAL A 223 -7.91 -15.16 21.92
C VAL A 223 -6.51 -14.61 21.63
N GLU A 224 -5.80 -15.18 20.66
CA GLU A 224 -4.44 -14.78 20.30
C GLU A 224 -4.39 -13.39 19.66
N ILE A 225 -5.51 -12.89 19.12
CA ILE A 225 -5.64 -11.50 18.64
C ILE A 225 -5.23 -10.51 19.73
N ASP A 226 -5.62 -10.80 20.98
CA ASP A 226 -5.37 -9.93 22.13
C ASP A 226 -4.11 -10.31 22.92
N ALA A 227 -3.69 -11.58 22.84
CA ALA A 227 -2.56 -12.11 23.61
C ALA A 227 -1.20 -11.82 22.96
N GLY A 228 -1.13 -11.83 21.62
CA GLY A 228 0.07 -11.50 20.84
C GLY A 228 0.96 -12.70 20.50
#